data_AF-A0A498GCV6-F1
#
_entry.id   AF-A0A498GCV6-F1
#
_cell.length_a   1.000
_cell.length_b   1.000
_cell.length_c   1.000
_cell.angle_alpha   90.00
_cell.angle_beta   90.00
_cell.angle_gamma   90.00
#
_symmetry.space_group_name_H-M   'P 1'
#
loop_
_entity.id
_entity.type
_entity.pdbx_description
1 polymer ?
#
loop_
_entity_poly.entity_id
_entity_poly.type
_entity_poly.pdbx_seq_one_letter_code
_entity_poly.pdbx_strand_id
1 'polypeptide(L)'
;MATPPHLSPKLVVGVGSVALALVAAWATMATSGYPTNHALRSWPAVLVRRLRRELPRGDHLTAAWAAIAIWSVLVSGLHFGGVYYDVYTVLPWWDLLTHAMGGLGVAALLGVTFRGPTLRSPFWVVPAVLAIGAGFEVYEFVFKTFWHHWTLGFYVVDTIIDLVVNTSGAGLFAVAATLYRRRSAVDERGSVGARSD
;
A
#
# COMPACT_ATOMS: atom_id res chain seq x y z
N MET A 1 -23.71 -9.06 -32.24
CA MET A 1 -23.74 -9.23 -30.77
C MET A 1 -22.65 -8.34 -30.20
N ALA A 2 -22.98 -7.43 -29.27
CA ALA A 2 -21.96 -6.62 -28.62
C ALA A 2 -21.09 -7.55 -27.75
N THR A 3 -19.78 -7.51 -27.92
CA THR A 3 -18.84 -8.19 -27.03
C THR A 3 -19.05 -7.65 -25.62
N PRO A 4 -19.23 -8.50 -24.59
CA PRO A 4 -19.27 -8.05 -23.21
C PRO A 4 -18.08 -7.12 -22.92
N PRO A 5 -18.25 -6.03 -22.16
CA PRO A 5 -17.19 -5.01 -21.98
C PRO A 5 -15.88 -5.61 -21.45
N HIS A 6 -15.96 -6.68 -20.66
CA HIS A 6 -14.83 -7.42 -20.10
C HIS A 6 -14.17 -8.43 -21.06
N LEU A 7 -14.73 -8.66 -22.25
CA LEU A 7 -14.15 -9.49 -23.32
C LEU A 7 -13.49 -8.62 -24.42
N SER A 8 -13.12 -7.39 -24.08
CA SER A 8 -12.41 -6.43 -24.95
C SER A 8 -10.88 -6.65 -24.92
N PRO A 9 -10.10 -6.02 -25.83
CA PRO A 9 -8.64 -6.03 -25.75
C PRO A 9 -8.08 -5.53 -24.40
N LYS A 10 -8.88 -4.79 -23.62
CA LYS A 10 -8.53 -4.34 -22.26
C LYS A 10 -8.48 -5.48 -21.24
N LEU A 11 -9.00 -6.66 -21.57
CA LEU A 11 -8.79 -7.89 -20.78
C LEU A 11 -7.30 -8.20 -20.62
N VAL A 12 -6.44 -7.79 -21.57
CA VAL A 12 -4.98 -7.92 -21.44
C VAL A 12 -4.47 -7.13 -20.24
N VAL A 13 -5.02 -5.94 -19.97
CA VAL A 13 -4.67 -5.15 -18.78
C VAL A 13 -5.17 -5.85 -17.52
N GLY A 14 -6.44 -6.28 -17.48
CA GLY A 14 -6.98 -7.02 -16.32
C GLY A 14 -6.19 -8.30 -16.00
N VAL A 15 -5.91 -9.15 -17.00
CA VAL A 15 -5.10 -10.37 -16.85
C VAL A 15 -3.65 -10.03 -16.50
N GLY A 16 -3.09 -8.99 -17.12
CA GLY A 16 -1.76 -8.47 -16.83
C GLY A 16 -1.62 -8.03 -15.37
N SER A 17 -2.62 -7.32 -14.84
CA SER A 17 -2.69 -6.90 -13.44
C SER A 17 -2.81 -8.08 -12.48
N VAL A 18 -3.57 -9.13 -12.83
CA VAL A 18 -3.59 -10.38 -12.05
C VAL A 18 -2.20 -11.02 -12.02
N ALA A 19 -1.56 -11.19 -13.18
CA ALA A 19 -0.23 -11.78 -13.27
C ALA A 19 0.80 -10.96 -12.49
N LEU A 20 0.74 -9.63 -12.59
CA LEU A 20 1.60 -8.71 -11.86
C LEU A 20 1.36 -8.80 -10.36
N ALA A 21 0.11 -8.87 -9.90
CA ALA A 21 -0.22 -9.04 -8.49
C ALA A 21 0.39 -10.33 -7.92
N LEU A 22 0.33 -11.44 -8.68
CA LEU A 22 0.93 -12.71 -8.29
C LEU A 22 2.45 -12.66 -8.26
N VAL A 23 3.09 -12.07 -9.27
CA VAL A 23 4.55 -11.90 -9.32
C VAL A 23 5.04 -10.98 -8.21
N ALA A 24 4.34 -9.86 -7.97
CA ALA A 24 4.65 -8.94 -6.89
C ALA A 24 4.46 -9.60 -5.52
N ALA A 25 3.39 -10.38 -5.31
CA ALA A 25 3.19 -11.14 -4.08
C ALA A 25 4.30 -12.19 -3.86
N TRP A 26 4.75 -12.86 -4.93
CA TRP A 26 5.91 -13.74 -4.88
C TRP A 26 7.18 -12.97 -4.50
N ALA A 27 7.44 -11.82 -5.13
CA ALA A 27 8.58 -10.96 -4.82
C ALA A 27 8.53 -10.46 -3.36
N THR A 28 7.35 -10.14 -2.84
CA THR A 28 7.12 -9.82 -1.43
C THR A 28 7.60 -10.94 -0.52
N MET A 29 7.19 -12.18 -0.80
CA MET A 29 7.57 -13.35 0.00
C MET A 29 9.08 -13.66 -0.10
N ALA A 30 9.71 -13.33 -1.22
CA ALA A 30 11.14 -13.51 -1.46
C ALA A 30 12.01 -12.38 -0.87
N THR A 31 11.42 -11.22 -0.53
CA THR A 31 12.17 -10.06 -0.06
C THR A 31 12.55 -10.18 1.42
N SER A 32 13.79 -9.81 1.75
CA SER A 32 14.26 -9.76 3.13
C SER A 32 13.34 -8.93 4.03
N GLY A 33 13.08 -9.43 5.24
CA GLY A 33 12.18 -8.80 6.20
C GLY A 33 10.70 -9.17 6.04
N TYR A 34 10.33 -9.93 5.00
CA TYR A 34 8.99 -10.50 4.91
C TYR A 34 8.65 -11.32 6.17
N PRO A 35 7.45 -11.20 6.75
CA PRO A 35 7.02 -11.95 7.94
C PRO A 35 6.76 -13.44 7.62
N THR A 36 7.81 -14.23 7.39
CA THR A 36 7.73 -15.66 7.00
C THR A 36 6.95 -16.55 7.97
N ASN A 37 6.87 -16.17 9.25
CA ASN A 37 6.11 -16.90 10.26
C ASN A 37 4.58 -16.74 10.13
N HIS A 38 4.10 -15.91 9.20
CA HIS A 38 2.69 -15.64 8.98
C HIS A 38 2.32 -15.86 7.51
N ALA A 39 1.48 -16.86 7.25
CA ALA A 39 0.86 -17.01 5.94
C ALA A 39 0.00 -15.78 5.58
N LEU A 40 -0.06 -15.40 4.30
CA LEU A 40 -0.82 -14.23 3.83
C LEU A 40 -2.28 -14.23 4.33
N ARG A 41 -2.96 -15.38 4.24
CA ARG A 41 -4.34 -15.56 4.74
C ARG A 41 -4.54 -15.24 6.23
N SER A 42 -3.47 -15.26 7.02
CA SER A 42 -3.52 -14.97 8.46
C SER A 42 -3.35 -13.49 8.78
N TRP A 43 -2.96 -12.65 7.82
CA TRP A 43 -2.66 -11.24 8.04
C TRP A 43 -3.83 -10.45 8.65
N PRO A 44 -5.10 -10.64 8.24
CA PRO A 44 -6.23 -9.98 8.91
C PRO A 44 -6.31 -10.34 10.40
N ALA A 45 -6.09 -11.60 10.76
CA ALA A 45 -6.10 -12.05 12.15
C ALA A 45 -4.90 -11.47 12.94
N VAL A 46 -3.74 -11.33 12.31
CA VAL A 46 -2.57 -10.67 12.91
C VAL A 46 -2.85 -9.19 13.19
N LEU A 47 -3.41 -8.47 12.22
CA LEU A 47 -3.82 -7.07 12.37
C LEU A 47 -4.81 -6.89 13.53
N VAL A 48 -5.89 -7.67 13.56
CA VAL A 48 -6.89 -7.58 14.64
C VAL A 48 -6.25 -7.86 16.00
N ARG A 49 -5.36 -8.86 16.09
CA ARG A 49 -4.64 -9.17 17.33
C ARG A 49 -3.70 -8.03 17.76
N ARG A 50 -3.04 -7.37 16.81
CA ARG A 50 -2.20 -6.19 17.07
C ARG A 50 -3.04 -5.05 17.62
N LEU A 51 -4.10 -4.66 16.92
CA LEU A 51 -5.00 -3.59 17.35
C LEU A 51 -5.53 -3.83 18.77
N ARG A 52 -6.03 -5.04 19.06
CA ARG A 52 -6.52 -5.40 20.40
C ARG A 52 -5.48 -5.28 21.51
N ARG A 53 -4.20 -5.55 21.19
CA ARG A 53 -3.09 -5.50 22.17
C ARG A 53 -2.50 -4.10 22.32
N GLU A 54 -2.50 -3.32 21.25
CA GLU A 54 -1.72 -2.08 21.16
C GLU A 54 -2.60 -0.85 21.40
N LEU A 55 -3.86 -0.83 20.97
CA LEU A 55 -4.75 0.31 21.21
C LEU A 55 -4.92 0.66 22.71
N PRO A 56 -5.11 -0.29 23.64
CA PRO A 56 -5.31 0.04 25.05
C PRO A 56 -4.08 0.61 25.77
N ARG A 57 -2.89 0.60 25.14
CA ARG A 57 -1.63 1.04 25.80
C ARG A 57 -1.54 2.54 26.02
N GLY A 58 -2.23 3.33 25.19
CA GLY A 58 -2.16 4.80 25.25
C GLY A 58 -0.77 5.37 24.92
N ASP A 59 0.09 4.61 24.23
CA ASP A 59 1.47 4.99 23.93
C ASP A 59 1.64 5.44 22.47
N HIS A 60 2.89 5.60 22.05
CA HIS A 60 3.24 5.96 20.67
C HIS A 60 2.71 4.98 19.61
N LEU A 61 2.47 3.70 19.95
CA LEU A 61 1.87 2.74 19.03
C LEU A 61 0.37 2.99 18.90
N THR A 62 -0.32 3.32 20.00
CA THR A 62 -1.72 3.78 19.94
C THR A 62 -1.85 4.99 19.02
N ALA A 63 -0.95 5.97 19.14
CA ALA A 63 -0.92 7.15 18.27
C ALA A 63 -0.68 6.79 16.80
N ALA A 64 0.23 5.84 16.51
CA ALA A 64 0.47 5.36 15.14
C ALA A 64 -0.78 4.70 14.54
N TRP A 65 -1.50 3.87 15.30
CA TRP A 65 -2.76 3.26 14.85
C TRP A 65 -3.85 4.30 14.61
N ALA A 66 -3.97 5.30 15.48
CA ALA A 66 -4.91 6.41 15.30
C ALA A 66 -4.58 7.20 14.03
N ALA A 67 -3.30 7.51 13.79
CA ALA A 67 -2.86 8.19 12.57
C ALA A 67 -3.19 7.38 11.31
N ILE A 68 -2.96 6.06 11.31
CA ILE A 68 -3.35 5.17 10.19
C ILE A 68 -4.86 5.18 9.98
N ALA A 69 -5.66 5.13 11.05
CA ALA A 69 -7.12 5.16 10.95
C ALA A 69 -7.62 6.48 10.35
N ILE A 70 -7.12 7.62 10.84
CA ILE A 70 -7.46 8.96 10.32
C ILE A 70 -7.05 9.07 8.86
N TRP A 71 -5.83 8.64 8.51
CA TRP A 71 -5.35 8.64 7.13
C TRP A 71 -6.25 7.78 6.22
N SER A 72 -6.64 6.59 6.69
CA SER A 72 -7.52 5.69 5.92
C SER A 72 -8.90 6.31 5.68
N VAL A 73 -9.47 7.00 6.68
CA VAL A 73 -10.74 7.73 6.53
C VAL A 73 -10.59 8.88 5.54
N LEU A 74 -9.49 9.66 5.63
CA LEU A 74 -9.22 10.76 4.73
C LEU A 74 -9.09 10.29 3.28
N VAL A 75 -8.26 9.28 3.02
CA VAL A 75 -8.05 8.73 1.67
C VAL A 75 -9.34 8.13 1.12
N SER A 76 -10.11 7.43 1.95
CA SER A 76 -11.42 6.89 1.54
C SER A 76 -12.39 8.02 1.19
N GLY A 77 -12.44 9.07 2.02
CA GLY A 77 -13.25 10.26 1.76
C GLY A 77 -12.85 10.96 0.46
N LEU A 78 -11.55 11.12 0.19
CA LEU A 78 -11.05 11.70 -1.06
C LEU A 78 -11.41 10.83 -2.27
N HIS A 79 -11.25 9.51 -2.18
CA HIS A 79 -11.57 8.59 -3.27
C HIS A 79 -13.07 8.57 -3.56
N PHE A 80 -13.90 8.25 -2.56
CA PHE A 80 -15.35 8.15 -2.75
C PHE A 80 -16.00 9.51 -3.02
N GLY A 81 -15.51 10.58 -2.39
CA GLY A 81 -15.93 11.94 -2.71
C GLY A 81 -15.55 12.31 -4.14
N GLY A 82 -14.33 12.00 -4.57
CA GLY A 82 -13.90 12.25 -5.94
C GLY A 82 -14.76 11.52 -6.98
N VAL A 83 -15.17 10.27 -6.69
CA VAL A 83 -16.10 9.51 -7.53
C VAL A 83 -17.49 10.14 -7.52
N TYR A 84 -18.01 10.50 -6.34
CA TYR A 84 -19.38 11.03 -6.19
C TYR A 84 -19.55 12.41 -6.84
N TYR A 85 -18.52 13.25 -6.80
CA TYR A 85 -18.53 14.61 -7.35
C TYR A 85 -17.85 14.71 -8.73
N ASP A 86 -17.59 13.59 -9.40
CA ASP A 86 -16.92 13.52 -10.72
C ASP A 86 -15.56 14.24 -10.80
N VAL A 87 -14.87 14.40 -9.68
CA VAL A 87 -13.58 15.13 -9.59
C VAL A 87 -12.51 14.48 -10.47
N TYR A 88 -12.52 13.15 -10.58
CA TYR A 88 -11.61 12.38 -11.45
C TYR A 88 -11.69 12.80 -12.92
N THR A 89 -12.81 13.37 -13.36
CA THR A 89 -12.98 13.84 -14.75
C THR A 89 -12.45 15.26 -14.98
N VAL A 90 -12.25 16.03 -13.91
CA VAL A 90 -11.93 17.46 -13.97
C VAL A 90 -10.49 17.74 -13.50
N LEU A 91 -9.99 16.99 -12.51
CA LEU A 91 -8.68 17.20 -11.90
C LEU A 91 -7.81 15.94 -12.06
N PRO A 92 -6.98 15.85 -13.12
CA PRO A 92 -6.17 14.65 -13.40
C PRO A 92 -5.18 14.28 -12.28
N TRP A 93 -4.72 15.27 -11.49
CA TRP A 93 -3.82 15.00 -10.36
C TRP A 93 -4.54 14.41 -9.14
N TRP A 94 -5.87 14.47 -9.08
CA TRP A 94 -6.65 13.93 -7.97
C TRP A 94 -6.45 12.43 -7.84
N ASP A 95 -6.45 11.75 -8.98
CA ASP A 95 -6.22 10.33 -9.06
C ASP A 95 -4.84 9.95 -8.50
N LEU A 96 -3.79 10.58 -9.05
CA LEU A 96 -2.41 10.42 -8.59
C LEU A 96 -2.25 10.70 -7.09
N LEU A 97 -2.94 11.72 -6.56
CA LEU A 97 -2.94 12.01 -5.13
C LEU A 97 -3.54 10.85 -4.34
N THR A 98 -4.71 10.36 -4.74
CA THR A 98 -5.37 9.24 -4.03
C THR A 98 -4.56 7.95 -4.09
N HIS A 99 -3.88 7.69 -5.21
CA HIS A 99 -2.93 6.58 -5.36
C HIS A 99 -1.70 6.75 -4.45
N ALA A 100 -1.06 7.93 -4.45
CA ALA A 100 0.11 8.18 -3.62
C ALA A 100 -0.22 8.03 -2.12
N MET A 101 -1.34 8.61 -1.70
CA MET A 101 -1.78 8.54 -0.31
C MET A 101 -2.23 7.13 0.08
N GLY A 102 -2.93 6.43 -0.82
CA GLY A 102 -3.33 5.03 -0.64
C GLY A 102 -2.13 4.11 -0.46
N GLY A 103 -1.16 4.20 -1.38
CA GLY A 103 0.08 3.43 -1.32
C GLY A 103 0.88 3.67 -0.02
N LEU A 104 1.01 4.93 0.41
CA LEU A 104 1.64 5.26 1.70
C LEU A 104 0.86 4.69 2.89
N GLY A 105 -0.48 4.80 2.88
CA GLY A 105 -1.34 4.27 3.93
C GLY A 105 -1.26 2.76 4.07
N VAL A 106 -1.30 2.04 2.95
CA VAL A 106 -1.11 0.58 2.91
C VAL A 106 0.29 0.20 3.40
N ALA A 107 1.32 0.93 2.99
CA ALA A 107 2.69 0.71 3.46
C ALA A 107 2.80 0.88 4.98
N ALA A 108 2.19 1.92 5.54
CA ALA A 108 2.14 2.16 6.98
C ALA A 108 1.38 1.06 7.72
N LEU A 109 0.20 0.66 7.21
CA LEU A 109 -0.60 -0.42 7.77
C LEU A 109 0.19 -1.74 7.84
N LEU A 110 0.81 -2.14 6.74
CA LEU A 110 1.64 -3.35 6.68
C LEU A 110 2.88 -3.22 7.58
N GLY A 111 3.55 -2.08 7.49
CA GLY A 111 4.77 -1.78 8.23
C GLY A 111 4.57 -1.85 9.74
N VAL A 112 3.48 -1.28 10.26
CA VAL A 112 3.14 -1.30 11.69
C VAL A 112 2.61 -2.67 12.12
N THR A 113 1.76 -3.33 11.31
CA THR A 113 1.27 -4.68 11.61
C THR A 113 2.41 -5.67 11.83
N PHE A 114 3.43 -5.60 10.98
CA PHE A 114 4.63 -6.43 11.01
C PHE A 114 5.87 -5.64 11.44
N ARG A 115 5.71 -4.74 12.43
CA ARG A 115 6.78 -3.82 12.89
C ARG A 115 8.13 -4.48 13.13
N GLY A 116 8.18 -5.63 13.81
CA GLY A 116 9.45 -6.31 14.10
C GLY A 116 10.22 -6.70 12.83
N PRO A 117 9.63 -7.49 11.91
CA PRO A 117 10.20 -7.75 10.60
C PRO A 117 10.52 -6.49 9.78
N THR A 118 9.60 -5.53 9.69
CA THR A 118 9.77 -4.27 8.93
C THR A 118 10.94 -3.43 9.43
N LEU A 119 11.12 -3.30 10.76
CA LEU A 119 12.27 -2.59 11.32
C LEU A 119 13.58 -3.32 11.03
N ARG A 120 13.59 -4.65 10.87
CA ARG A 120 14.81 -5.38 10.47
C ARG A 120 15.15 -5.20 8.99
N SER A 121 14.16 -5.22 8.12
CA SER A 121 14.31 -4.87 6.70
C SER A 121 12.96 -4.40 6.17
N PRO A 122 12.81 -3.11 5.79
CA PRO A 122 11.49 -2.57 5.44
C PRO A 122 11.12 -2.75 3.98
N PHE A 123 12.07 -3.13 3.11
CA PHE A 123 11.88 -3.10 1.67
C PHE A 123 10.90 -4.14 1.13
N TRP A 124 10.52 -5.17 1.91
CA TRP A 124 9.45 -6.10 1.52
C TRP A 124 8.09 -5.42 1.33
N VAL A 125 7.87 -4.26 1.97
CA VAL A 125 6.62 -3.50 1.86
C VAL A 125 6.43 -2.95 0.44
N VAL A 126 7.51 -2.68 -0.29
CA VAL A 126 7.45 -2.13 -1.66
C VAL A 126 6.75 -3.07 -2.63
N PRO A 127 7.22 -4.32 -2.84
CA PRO A 127 6.50 -5.27 -3.69
C PRO A 127 5.13 -5.66 -3.09
N ALA A 128 4.94 -5.57 -1.76
CA ALA A 128 3.64 -5.86 -1.15
C ALA A 128 2.57 -4.82 -1.55
N VAL A 129 2.95 -3.54 -1.55
CA VAL A 129 2.07 -2.45 -1.99
C VAL A 129 1.85 -2.52 -3.50
N LEU A 130 2.86 -2.88 -4.29
CA LEU A 130 2.68 -3.15 -5.72
C LEU A 130 1.67 -4.28 -5.96
N ALA A 131 1.74 -5.37 -5.20
CA ALA A 131 0.79 -6.49 -5.32
C ALA A 131 -0.65 -6.06 -4.99
N ILE A 132 -0.82 -5.25 -3.96
CA ILE A 132 -2.13 -4.69 -3.57
C ILE A 132 -2.64 -3.71 -4.62
N GLY A 133 -1.77 -2.82 -5.12
CA GLY A 133 -2.09 -1.87 -6.19
C GLY A 133 -2.53 -2.60 -7.47
N ALA A 134 -1.78 -3.61 -7.91
CA ALA A 134 -2.16 -4.42 -9.06
C ALA A 134 -3.47 -5.20 -8.83
N GLY A 135 -3.75 -5.62 -7.60
CA GLY A 135 -5.06 -6.15 -7.24
C GLY A 135 -6.19 -5.11 -7.32
N PHE A 136 -5.89 -3.85 -7.03
CA PHE A 136 -6.84 -2.74 -7.14
C PHE A 136 -7.17 -2.45 -8.61
N GLU A 137 -6.20 -2.49 -9.53
CA GLU A 137 -6.44 -2.41 -10.98
C GLU A 137 -7.42 -3.47 -11.48
N VAL A 138 -7.35 -4.69 -10.93
CA VAL A 138 -8.30 -5.76 -11.24
C VAL A 138 -9.69 -5.40 -10.72
N TYR A 139 -9.78 -4.84 -9.51
CA TYR A 139 -11.04 -4.33 -8.98
C TYR A 139 -11.62 -3.25 -9.91
N GLU A 140 -10.81 -2.31 -10.39
CA GLU A 140 -11.29 -1.27 -11.30
C GLU A 140 -11.77 -1.85 -12.63
N PHE A 141 -10.99 -2.74 -13.23
CA PHE A 141 -11.36 -3.46 -14.45
C PHE A 141 -12.69 -4.22 -14.31
N VAL A 142 -12.94 -4.84 -13.16
CA VAL A 142 -14.14 -5.66 -12.95
C VAL A 142 -15.36 -4.81 -12.57
N PHE A 143 -15.18 -3.80 -11.72
CA PHE A 143 -16.30 -3.14 -11.04
C PHE A 143 -16.55 -1.69 -11.44
N LYS A 144 -15.56 -0.99 -12.01
CA LYS A 144 -15.75 0.38 -12.48
C LYS A 144 -16.20 0.39 -13.93
N THR A 145 -16.81 1.49 -14.37
CA THR A 145 -17.32 1.63 -15.74
C THR A 145 -16.61 2.71 -16.54
N PHE A 146 -15.88 3.62 -15.90
CA PHE A 146 -15.21 4.74 -16.57
C PHE A 146 -14.16 4.27 -17.59
N TRP A 147 -13.46 3.16 -17.31
CA TRP A 147 -12.44 2.60 -18.21
C TRP A 147 -13.04 2.10 -19.53
N HIS A 148 -14.36 1.85 -19.62
CA HIS A 148 -15.02 1.38 -20.85
C HIS A 148 -14.79 2.33 -22.02
N HIS A 149 -14.74 3.64 -21.76
CA HIS A 149 -14.63 4.67 -22.80
C HIS A 149 -13.19 5.00 -23.22
N TRP A 150 -12.19 4.52 -22.49
CA TRP A 150 -10.80 4.82 -22.78
C TRP A 150 -10.25 4.03 -23.97
N THR A 151 -9.20 4.54 -24.60
CA THR A 151 -8.41 3.71 -25.52
C THR A 151 -7.61 2.69 -24.73
N LEU A 152 -7.23 1.56 -25.34
CA LEU A 152 -6.38 0.56 -24.68
C LEU A 152 -5.04 1.19 -24.24
N GLY A 153 -4.42 2.00 -25.11
CA GLY A 153 -3.15 2.66 -24.82
C GLY A 153 -3.24 3.61 -23.63
N PHE A 154 -4.33 4.39 -23.53
CA PHE A 154 -4.56 5.26 -22.38
C PHE A 154 -4.69 4.42 -21.10
N TYR A 155 -5.51 3.37 -21.12
CA TYR A 155 -5.72 2.52 -19.95
C TYR A 155 -4.43 1.83 -19.47
N VAL A 156 -3.58 1.36 -20.40
CA VAL A 156 -2.27 0.80 -20.05
C VAL A 156 -1.36 1.82 -19.37
N VAL A 157 -1.29 3.04 -19.93
CA VAL A 157 -0.42 4.10 -19.39
C VAL A 157 -0.89 4.53 -18.00
N ASP A 158 -2.20 4.69 -17.83
CA ASP A 158 -2.86 5.03 -16.57
C ASP A 158 -2.51 4.00 -15.49
N THR A 159 -2.84 2.72 -15.72
CA THR A 159 -2.47 1.61 -14.82
C THR A 159 -0.98 1.58 -14.46
N ILE A 160 -0.07 1.84 -15.42
CA ILE A 160 1.37 1.88 -15.10
C ILE A 160 1.70 3.03 -14.17
N ILE A 161 1.17 4.23 -14.44
CA ILE A 161 1.39 5.42 -13.62
C ILE A 161 0.85 5.18 -12.22
N ASP A 162 -0.35 4.63 -12.10
CA ASP A 162 -1.03 4.35 -10.83
C ASP A 162 -0.24 3.39 -9.96
N LEU A 163 0.31 2.32 -10.57
CA LEU A 163 1.18 1.37 -9.89
C LEU A 163 2.50 1.99 -9.45
N VAL A 164 3.12 2.84 -10.28
CA VAL A 164 4.35 3.56 -9.91
C VAL A 164 4.08 4.52 -8.75
N VAL A 165 3.00 5.27 -8.82
CA VAL A 165 2.61 6.26 -7.80
C VAL A 165 2.24 5.58 -6.49
N ASN A 166 1.44 4.51 -6.53
CA ASN A 166 1.16 3.64 -5.38
C ASN A 166 2.47 3.16 -4.72
N THR A 167 3.40 2.64 -5.53
CA THR A 167 4.65 2.06 -5.03
C THR A 167 5.62 3.11 -4.50
N SER A 168 5.56 4.35 -5.00
CA SER A 168 6.39 5.46 -4.53
C SER A 168 6.14 5.79 -3.05
N GLY A 169 4.89 5.74 -2.60
CA GLY A 169 4.51 5.90 -1.19
C GLY A 169 5.12 4.80 -0.31
N ALA A 170 5.18 3.57 -0.82
CA ALA A 170 5.84 2.45 -0.14
C ALA A 170 7.36 2.62 -0.07
N GLY A 171 7.97 3.12 -1.15
CA GLY A 171 9.40 3.47 -1.19
C GLY A 171 9.74 4.54 -0.14
N LEU A 172 8.95 5.62 -0.08
CA LEU A 172 9.09 6.67 0.93
C LEU A 172 8.96 6.10 2.35
N PHE A 173 7.97 5.25 2.60
CA PHE A 173 7.81 4.58 3.89
C PHE A 173 9.02 3.72 4.25
N ALA A 174 9.53 2.91 3.32
CA ALA A 174 10.66 2.03 3.57
C ALA A 174 11.96 2.82 3.87
N VAL A 175 12.18 3.94 3.17
CA VAL A 175 13.27 4.87 3.45
C VAL A 175 13.11 5.49 4.84
N ALA A 176 11.92 5.99 5.17
CA ALA A 176 11.64 6.56 6.48
C ALA A 176 11.86 5.55 7.62
N ALA A 177 11.40 4.31 7.47
CA ALA A 177 11.61 3.23 8.44
C ALA A 177 13.10 2.89 8.61
N THR A 178 13.88 2.92 7.52
CA THR A 178 15.33 2.72 7.55
C THR A 178 16.02 3.84 8.33
N LEU A 179 15.64 5.09 8.09
CA LEU A 179 16.19 6.26 8.79
C LEU A 179 15.82 6.25 10.27
N TYR A 180 14.57 5.93 10.60
CA TYR A 180 14.10 5.78 11.98
C TYR A 180 14.94 4.76 12.75
N ARG A 181 15.13 3.56 12.18
CA ARG A 181 15.98 2.53 12.78
C ARG A 181 17.42 3.00 13.03
N ARG A 182 18.02 3.68 12.05
CA ARG A 182 19.40 4.18 12.16
C ARG A 182 19.52 5.17 13.32
N ARG A 183 18.55 6.07 13.50
CA ARG A 183 18.53 7.02 14.62
C ARG A 183 18.39 6.31 15.96
N SER A 184 17.42 5.41 16.10
CA SER A 184 17.23 4.67 17.35
C SER A 184 18.48 3.86 17.76
N ALA A 185 19.19 3.27 16.79
CA ALA A 185 20.42 2.53 17.05
C ALA A 185 21.61 3.42 17.44
N VAL A 186 21.61 4.70 17.06
CA VAL A 186 22.61 5.70 17.49
C VAL A 186 22.31 6.17 18.92
N ASP A 187 21.05 6.48 19.21
CA ASP A 187 20.61 6.92 20.54
C ASP A 187 20.89 5.86 21.61
N GLU A 188 20.63 4.58 21.30
CA GLU A 188 20.94 3.47 22.21
C GLU A 188 22.43 3.39 22.53
N ARG A 189 23.32 3.50 21.53
CA ARG A 189 24.78 3.46 21.76
C ARG A 189 25.28 4.66 22.55
N GLY A 190 24.75 5.86 22.28
CA GLY A 190 25.09 7.07 23.03
C GLY A 190 24.68 6.98 24.50
N SER A 191 23.51 6.41 24.78
CA SER A 191 23.02 6.23 26.16
C SER A 191 23.81 5.20 26.98
N VAL A 192 24.39 4.19 26.32
CA VAL A 192 25.26 3.19 26.96
C VAL A 192 26.62 3.79 27.29
N GLY A 193 27.22 4.57 26.36
CA GLY A 193 28.50 5.24 26.59
C GLY A 193 28.46 6.27 27.72
N ALA A 194 27.34 6.99 27.88
CA ALA A 194 27.19 7.99 28.94
C ALA A 194 26.91 7.40 30.35
N ARG A 195 26.67 6.09 30.48
CA ARG A 195 26.48 5.41 31.78
C ARG A 195 27.74 4.69 32.28
N SER A 196 28.79 4.64 31.45
CA SER A 196 30.06 3.99 31.76
C SER A 196 31.17 4.93 32.21
N ASP A 197 30.87 6.23 32.30
CA ASP A 197 31.75 7.30 32.81
C ASP A 197 31.26 7.79 34.18
#